data_AF-A0AAU7ASD9-F1
#
_entry.id   AF-A0AAU7ASD9-F1
#
_cell.length_a   1.000
_cell.length_b   1.000
_cell.length_c   1.000
_cell.angle_alpha   90.00
_cell.angle_beta   90.00
_cell.angle_gamma   90.00
#
_symmetry.space_group_name_H-M   'P 1'
#
loop_
_entity.id
_entity.type
_entity.pdbx_description
1 polymer ?
#
loop_
_entity_poly.entity_id
_entity_poly.type
_entity_poly.pdbx_seq_one_letter_code
_entity_poly.pdbx_strand_id
1 'polypeptide(L)'
;MPPLITRDEARALGALTDHAEIEKLVERAWDARLATFGDATDLCSLVNAKSGGCAQDCGFCAQSRFAESETPMHAMMEPEQILEHAKAAEAAGAHRFCMVTQGQGLTKRDFSKILEGARLVAEHTNLKRCASVGHMSVDRAKQLKDAGIQRVHHNVETAESYYPEVSTTVRYEGRMRTIDAVREAGLETCVGGILNLGESDDQRVEMAFELASINPTSVPINLLNPRPGTKFGDRDYLDPWEAVKWIAIFRLILPEALFRLCGGRVENIGDLQPLAVKAGLNGVMMGNFLTTLGNTPEQDRKMFTDLGLNVARHEDNGSDPRPDNRSGWLAGDTPDLVESYLDTAEQALAAGIEIKLWDPASQLRFAKKEKVIPARPDGAANKWPAPKDEDLVVSGMPHGL
;
A
#
# COMPACT_ATOMS: atom_id res chain seq x y z
N MET A 1 12.72 8.95 -16.74
CA MET A 1 12.12 9.75 -17.84
C MET A 1 11.43 10.98 -17.27
N PRO A 2 11.48 12.14 -17.97
CA PRO A 2 10.67 13.29 -17.58
C PRO A 2 9.16 12.95 -17.69
N PRO A 3 8.29 13.70 -16.99
CA PRO A 3 6.85 13.60 -17.16
C PRO A 3 6.43 13.70 -18.64
N LEU A 4 5.48 12.86 -19.06
CA LEU A 4 4.92 12.86 -20.41
C LEU A 4 3.90 13.99 -20.63
N ILE A 5 3.47 14.63 -19.54
CA ILE A 5 2.51 15.73 -19.53
C ILE A 5 3.02 16.88 -18.66
N THR A 6 2.59 18.09 -19.00
CA THR A 6 2.90 19.29 -18.20
C THR A 6 1.95 19.45 -17.01
N ARG A 7 2.27 20.36 -16.08
CA ARG A 7 1.37 20.71 -14.97
C ARG A 7 0.02 21.24 -15.47
N ASP A 8 0.03 22.08 -16.51
CA ASP A 8 -1.20 22.66 -17.05
C ASP A 8 -2.05 21.62 -17.79
N GLU A 9 -1.40 20.69 -18.50
CA GLU A 9 -2.10 19.55 -19.10
C GLU A 9 -2.69 18.63 -18.01
N ALA A 10 -1.96 18.34 -16.93
CA ALA A 10 -2.47 17.55 -15.81
C ALA A 10 -3.71 18.19 -15.15
N ARG A 11 -3.72 19.52 -15.00
CA ARG A 11 -4.89 20.28 -14.52
C ARG A 11 -6.08 20.17 -15.46
N ALA A 12 -5.85 20.34 -16.76
CA ALA A 12 -6.89 20.22 -17.77
C ALA A 12 -7.49 18.81 -17.79
N LEU A 13 -6.66 17.77 -17.69
CA LEU A 13 -7.09 16.38 -17.58
C LEU A 13 -7.85 16.13 -16.26
N GLY A 14 -7.42 16.72 -15.15
CA GLY A 14 -8.09 16.63 -13.86
C GLY A 14 -9.52 17.19 -13.88
N ALA A 15 -9.81 18.15 -14.77
CA ALA A 15 -11.14 18.74 -14.93
C ALA A 15 -12.11 17.91 -15.81
N LEU A 16 -11.66 16.81 -16.41
CA LEU A 16 -12.52 15.95 -17.22
C LEU A 16 -13.62 15.29 -16.38
N THR A 17 -14.85 15.34 -16.87
CA THR A 17 -16.03 14.69 -16.26
C THR A 17 -16.71 13.70 -17.21
N ASP A 18 -16.46 13.81 -18.52
CA ASP A 18 -17.01 12.88 -19.51
C ASP A 18 -16.23 11.55 -19.50
N HIS A 19 -16.95 10.44 -19.35
CA HIS A 19 -16.34 9.12 -19.24
C HIS A 19 -15.61 8.70 -20.53
N ALA A 20 -16.09 9.09 -21.71
CA ALA A 20 -15.42 8.74 -22.97
C ALA A 20 -14.11 9.52 -23.15
N GLU A 21 -14.00 10.73 -22.59
CA GLU A 21 -12.72 11.44 -22.50
C GLU A 21 -11.76 10.81 -21.49
N ILE A 22 -12.28 10.36 -20.34
CA ILE A 22 -11.49 9.61 -19.34
C ILE A 22 -10.98 8.28 -19.93
N GLU A 23 -11.78 7.56 -20.70
CA GLU A 23 -11.37 6.33 -21.39
C GLU A 23 -10.21 6.59 -22.36
N LYS A 24 -10.24 7.67 -23.14
CA LYS A 24 -9.10 8.05 -24.02
C LYS A 24 -7.83 8.33 -23.22
N LEU A 25 -7.96 8.97 -22.07
CA LEU A 25 -6.85 9.20 -21.15
C LEU A 25 -6.32 7.86 -20.59
N VAL A 26 -7.20 6.93 -20.25
CA VAL A 26 -6.83 5.58 -19.79
C VAL A 26 -6.06 4.83 -20.87
N GLU A 27 -6.49 4.85 -22.14
CA GLU A 27 -5.73 4.21 -23.22
C GLU A 27 -4.33 4.84 -23.38
N ARG A 28 -4.21 6.16 -23.27
CA ARG A 28 -2.89 6.83 -23.32
C ARG A 28 -1.99 6.40 -22.16
N ALA A 29 -2.54 6.27 -20.95
CA ALA A 29 -1.80 5.79 -19.78
C ALA A 29 -1.42 4.30 -19.91
N TRP A 30 -2.30 3.51 -20.52
CA TRP A 30 -2.06 2.10 -20.84
C TRP A 30 -0.87 1.94 -21.79
N ASP A 31 -0.87 2.70 -22.90
CA ASP A 31 0.23 2.70 -23.86
C ASP A 31 1.56 3.11 -23.21
N ALA A 32 1.54 4.14 -22.36
CA ALA A 32 2.73 4.55 -21.60
C ALA A 32 3.22 3.44 -20.65
N ARG A 33 2.30 2.73 -19.99
CA ARG A 33 2.63 1.60 -19.11
C ARG A 33 3.19 0.42 -19.92
N LEU A 34 2.59 0.06 -21.07
CA LEU A 34 3.07 -1.01 -21.93
C LEU A 34 4.44 -0.70 -22.54
N ALA A 35 4.66 0.54 -22.98
CA ALA A 35 5.94 0.96 -23.53
C ALA A 35 7.09 0.79 -22.53
N THR A 36 6.83 1.04 -21.24
CA THR A 36 7.85 0.92 -20.19
C THR A 36 7.96 -0.49 -19.62
N PHE A 37 6.85 -1.17 -19.37
CA PHE A 37 6.81 -2.40 -18.57
C PHE A 37 6.35 -3.65 -19.32
N GLY A 38 5.90 -3.53 -20.57
CA GLY A 38 5.32 -4.65 -21.30
C GLY A 38 4.14 -5.25 -20.54
N ASP A 39 4.11 -6.57 -20.42
CA ASP A 39 3.07 -7.32 -19.69
C ASP A 39 3.32 -7.42 -18.18
N ALA A 40 4.42 -6.86 -17.66
CA ALA A 40 4.93 -7.23 -16.35
C ALA A 40 4.20 -6.61 -15.16
N THR A 41 4.14 -7.36 -14.05
CA THR A 41 3.38 -6.97 -12.84
C THR A 41 4.17 -7.14 -11.52
N ASP A 42 3.82 -6.36 -10.50
CA ASP A 42 4.40 -6.40 -9.15
C ASP A 42 3.29 -6.45 -8.10
N LEU A 43 2.78 -7.65 -7.80
CA LEU A 43 1.75 -7.84 -6.78
C LEU A 43 2.39 -7.89 -5.38
N CYS A 44 1.91 -7.08 -4.43
CA CYS A 44 2.39 -7.18 -3.04
C CYS A 44 1.34 -7.81 -2.15
N SER A 45 1.80 -8.45 -1.08
CA SER A 45 1.02 -8.61 0.14
C SER A 45 1.75 -7.95 1.31
N LEU A 46 1.07 -7.79 2.44
CA LEU A 46 1.62 -7.20 3.65
C LEU A 46 1.24 -7.99 4.90
N VAL A 47 1.98 -7.75 5.96
CA VAL A 47 1.56 -8.09 7.32
C VAL A 47 1.56 -6.83 8.19
N ASN A 48 0.51 -6.65 8.98
CA ASN A 48 0.47 -5.64 10.03
C ASN A 48 1.26 -6.17 11.24
N ALA A 49 2.59 -6.10 11.20
CA ALA A 49 3.48 -6.68 12.21
C ALA A 49 3.36 -6.04 13.61
N LYS A 50 2.76 -4.85 13.72
CA LYS A 50 2.45 -4.18 14.98
C LYS A 50 1.27 -3.23 14.79
N SER A 51 0.18 -3.48 15.51
CA SER A 51 -1.08 -2.76 15.30
C SER A 51 -1.54 -1.93 16.51
N GLY A 52 -2.06 -0.75 16.21
CA GLY A 52 -2.81 0.11 17.13
C GLY A 52 -1.97 0.91 18.13
N GLY A 53 -2.60 1.93 18.73
CA GLY A 53 -1.98 2.79 19.75
C GLY A 53 -0.91 3.74 19.21
N CYS A 54 -1.00 4.12 17.94
CA CYS A 54 -0.05 5.02 17.29
C CYS A 54 -0.10 6.40 17.93
N ALA A 55 1.06 6.95 18.28
CA ALA A 55 1.17 8.27 18.90
C ALA A 55 0.93 9.45 17.94
N GLN A 56 0.71 9.18 16.64
CA GLN A 56 0.53 10.21 15.62
C GLN A 56 -0.95 10.51 15.38
N ASP A 57 -1.23 11.72 14.91
CA ASP A 57 -2.56 12.28 14.71
C ASP A 57 -3.03 12.26 13.25
N CYS A 58 -2.51 11.36 12.41
CA CYS A 58 -2.92 11.26 11.00
C CYS A 58 -4.45 11.17 10.87
N GLY A 59 -5.07 12.12 10.18
CA GLY A 59 -6.53 12.31 10.15
C GLY A 59 -7.32 11.15 9.54
N PHE A 60 -6.68 10.34 8.70
CA PHE A 60 -7.26 9.16 8.05
C PHE A 60 -7.07 7.85 8.85
N CYS A 61 -6.19 7.83 9.85
CA CYS A 61 -5.67 6.57 10.38
C CYS A 61 -6.44 6.08 11.60
N ALA A 62 -7.15 4.95 11.46
CA ALA A 62 -7.86 4.33 12.57
C ALA A 62 -6.95 3.86 13.72
N GLN A 63 -5.68 3.56 13.42
CA GLN A 63 -4.69 3.14 14.42
C GLN A 63 -4.18 4.30 15.29
N SER A 64 -4.53 5.55 14.96
CA SER A 64 -4.19 6.73 15.76
C SER A 64 -4.80 6.61 17.16
N ARG A 65 -4.00 6.93 18.19
CA ARG A 65 -4.50 7.07 19.56
C ARG A 65 -5.49 8.22 19.72
N PHE A 66 -5.48 9.15 18.77
CA PHE A 66 -6.39 10.28 18.76
C PHE A 66 -7.71 9.92 18.08
N ALA A 67 -7.81 8.86 17.27
CA ALA A 67 -9.08 8.44 16.69
C ALA A 67 -9.97 7.75 17.74
N GLU A 68 -11.29 7.86 17.59
CA GLU A 68 -12.27 7.08 18.36
C GLU A 68 -12.54 5.70 17.76
N SER A 69 -12.17 5.52 16.49
CA SER A 69 -12.30 4.26 15.76
C SER A 69 -11.76 3.08 16.55
N GLU A 70 -12.49 1.98 16.49
CA GLU A 70 -12.01 0.68 16.97
C GLU A 70 -10.92 0.14 16.05
N THR A 71 -9.88 -0.44 16.63
CA THR A 71 -8.76 -1.02 15.90
C THR A 71 -8.18 -2.16 16.72
N PRO A 72 -7.99 -3.36 16.15
CA PRO A 72 -7.34 -4.46 16.84
C PRO A 72 -5.92 -4.08 17.23
N MET A 73 -5.59 -4.26 18.51
CA MET A 73 -4.26 -3.96 19.03
C MET A 73 -3.52 -5.25 19.36
N HIS A 74 -2.28 -5.35 18.89
CA HIS A 74 -1.37 -6.42 19.29
C HIS A 74 0.06 -5.89 19.35
N ALA A 75 0.88 -6.62 20.11
CA ALA A 75 2.31 -6.33 20.21
C ALA A 75 3.03 -6.65 18.89
N MET A 76 4.29 -6.21 18.82
CA MET A 76 5.18 -6.56 17.72
C MET A 76 5.29 -8.09 17.60
N MET A 77 4.95 -8.62 16.43
CA MET A 77 5.03 -10.04 16.10
C MET A 77 6.46 -10.57 16.29
N GLU A 78 6.57 -11.84 16.67
CA GLU A 78 7.83 -12.58 16.64
C GLU A 78 8.25 -12.89 15.18
N PRO A 79 9.55 -13.00 14.90
CA PRO A 79 10.08 -13.25 13.56
C PRO A 79 9.46 -14.46 12.83
N GLU A 80 9.18 -15.54 13.55
CA GLU A 80 8.58 -16.76 13.00
C GLU A 80 7.14 -16.52 12.53
N GLN A 81 6.38 -15.69 13.24
CA GLN A 81 5.02 -15.33 12.85
C GLN A 81 5.04 -14.47 11.57
N ILE A 82 6.03 -13.59 11.42
CA ILE A 82 6.24 -12.82 10.17
C ILE A 82 6.51 -13.77 9.00
N LEU A 83 7.33 -14.81 9.22
CA LEU A 83 7.62 -15.81 8.20
C LEU A 83 6.37 -16.62 7.81
N GLU A 84 5.52 -17.01 8.76
CA GLU A 84 4.26 -17.71 8.48
C GLU A 84 3.37 -16.90 7.53
N HIS A 85 3.21 -15.60 7.79
CA HIS A 85 2.47 -14.71 6.88
C HIS A 85 3.14 -14.54 5.51
N ALA A 86 4.47 -14.50 5.47
CA ALA A 86 5.19 -14.44 4.20
C ALA A 86 4.96 -15.69 3.37
N LYS A 87 5.03 -16.89 3.97
CA LYS A 87 4.72 -18.15 3.28
C LYS A 87 3.27 -18.19 2.77
N ALA A 88 2.32 -17.64 3.52
CA ALA A 88 0.93 -17.55 3.06
C ALA A 88 0.77 -16.57 1.88
N ALA A 89 1.43 -15.41 1.93
CA ALA A 89 1.47 -14.46 0.82
C ALA A 89 2.14 -15.09 -0.41
N GLU A 90 3.17 -15.91 -0.20
CA GLU A 90 3.79 -16.70 -1.24
C GLU A 90 2.83 -17.79 -1.76
N ALA A 91 2.11 -18.53 -0.95
CA ALA A 91 1.12 -19.49 -1.48
C ALA A 91 0.05 -18.79 -2.37
N ALA A 92 -0.32 -17.56 -2.01
CA ALA A 92 -1.35 -16.76 -2.66
C ALA A 92 -0.94 -16.01 -3.95
N GLY A 93 0.31 -16.14 -4.41
CA GLY A 93 0.76 -15.51 -5.66
C GLY A 93 1.39 -14.11 -5.53
N ALA A 94 1.64 -13.57 -4.33
CA ALA A 94 2.36 -12.30 -4.19
C ALA A 94 3.81 -12.36 -4.73
N HIS A 95 4.30 -11.27 -5.30
CA HIS A 95 5.71 -11.10 -5.73
C HIS A 95 6.56 -10.48 -4.63
N ARG A 96 5.95 -9.69 -3.76
CA ARG A 96 6.63 -8.94 -2.72
C ARG A 96 5.83 -8.92 -1.43
N PHE A 97 6.53 -9.03 -0.30
CA PHE A 97 5.95 -9.04 1.03
C PHE A 97 6.43 -7.84 1.84
N CYS A 98 5.49 -7.08 2.42
CA CYS A 98 5.78 -5.87 3.18
C CYS A 98 5.48 -6.05 4.68
N MET A 99 6.50 -5.85 5.51
CA MET A 99 6.35 -5.78 6.96
C MET A 99 5.96 -4.36 7.36
N VAL A 100 4.74 -4.18 7.85
CA VAL A 100 4.18 -2.87 8.17
C VAL A 100 3.95 -2.74 9.67
N THR A 101 4.35 -1.60 10.25
CA THR A 101 4.11 -1.32 11.67
C THR A 101 3.49 0.06 11.84
N GLN A 102 2.62 0.21 12.83
CA GLN A 102 2.20 1.52 13.30
C GLN A 102 3.35 2.32 13.95
N GLY A 103 3.20 3.64 13.96
CA GLY A 103 4.04 4.54 14.77
C GLY A 103 5.01 5.36 13.95
N GLN A 104 5.64 6.33 14.63
CA GLN A 104 6.65 7.20 14.00
C GLN A 104 7.98 6.50 13.76
N GLY A 105 8.24 5.39 14.45
CA GLY A 105 9.47 4.62 14.34
C GLY A 105 9.52 3.53 15.41
N LEU A 106 10.34 2.51 15.18
CA LEU A 106 10.43 1.35 16.08
C LEU A 106 11.44 1.55 17.22
N THR A 107 11.14 0.92 18.36
CA THR A 107 12.13 0.73 19.44
C THR A 107 13.28 -0.13 18.95
N LYS A 108 14.44 -0.12 19.64
CA LYS A 108 15.57 -1.00 19.28
C LYS A 108 15.16 -2.49 19.26
N ARG A 109 14.34 -2.91 20.24
CA ARG A 109 13.82 -4.27 20.34
C ARG A 109 12.92 -4.64 19.16
N ASP A 110 11.91 -3.82 18.87
CA ASP A 110 10.97 -4.11 17.77
C ASP A 110 11.67 -4.04 16.41
N PHE A 111 12.62 -3.13 16.24
CA PHE A 111 13.43 -3.04 15.03
C PHE A 111 14.27 -4.30 14.82
N SER A 112 14.88 -4.85 15.87
CA SER A 112 15.63 -6.12 15.78
C SER A 112 14.77 -7.27 15.28
N LYS A 113 13.51 -7.35 15.72
CA LYS A 113 12.54 -8.36 15.25
C LYS A 113 12.22 -8.22 13.77
N ILE A 114 12.08 -6.99 13.25
CA ILE A 114 11.93 -6.75 11.81
C ILE A 114 13.16 -7.26 11.04
N LEU A 115 14.37 -6.99 11.52
CA LEU A 115 15.59 -7.46 10.86
C LEU A 115 15.68 -8.99 10.84
N GLU A 116 15.31 -9.65 11.94
CA GLU A 116 15.30 -11.11 12.03
C GLU A 116 14.20 -11.72 11.13
N GLY A 117 12.99 -11.17 11.17
CA GLY A 117 11.91 -11.58 10.27
C GLY A 117 12.28 -11.40 8.79
N ALA A 118 12.93 -10.29 8.43
CA ALA A 118 13.39 -10.05 7.06
C ALA A 118 14.39 -11.12 6.59
N ARG A 119 15.32 -11.55 7.46
CA ARG A 119 16.27 -12.63 7.15
C ARG A 119 15.57 -13.98 6.98
N LEU A 120 14.65 -14.32 7.87
CA LEU A 120 13.85 -15.55 7.75
C LEU A 120 13.05 -15.59 6.45
N VAL A 121 12.41 -14.47 6.08
CA VAL A 121 11.68 -14.38 4.80
C VAL A 121 12.65 -14.52 3.62
N ALA A 122 13.86 -13.95 3.70
CA ALA A 122 14.86 -14.08 2.65
C ALA A 122 15.39 -15.52 2.52
N GLU A 123 15.50 -16.27 3.61
CA GLU A 123 16.00 -17.65 3.63
C GLU A 123 14.96 -18.68 3.17
N HIS A 124 13.67 -18.43 3.47
CA HIS A 124 12.62 -19.45 3.37
C HIS A 124 11.52 -19.15 2.35
N THR A 125 11.64 -18.06 1.59
CA THR A 125 10.68 -17.69 0.53
C THR A 125 11.40 -17.10 -0.66
N ASN A 126 10.73 -17.11 -1.80
CA ASN A 126 11.14 -16.44 -3.02
C ASN A 126 10.47 -15.05 -3.17
N LEU A 127 10.05 -14.44 -2.07
CA LEU A 127 9.43 -13.12 -2.05
C LEU A 127 10.47 -12.01 -2.01
N LYS A 128 10.24 -10.95 -2.80
CA LYS A 128 10.89 -9.66 -2.55
C LYS A 128 10.41 -9.11 -1.22
N ARG A 129 11.28 -8.39 -0.50
CA ARG A 129 11.00 -7.92 0.86
C ARG A 129 10.94 -6.41 0.92
N CYS A 130 9.92 -5.91 1.59
CA CYS A 130 9.65 -4.50 1.81
C CYS A 130 9.40 -4.23 3.30
N ALA A 131 9.69 -3.01 3.75
CA ALA A 131 9.38 -2.56 5.10
C ALA A 131 8.69 -1.19 5.11
N SER A 132 7.72 -1.02 6.00
CA SER A 132 7.06 0.26 6.31
C SER A 132 7.07 0.46 7.83
N VAL A 133 8.17 1.02 8.35
CA VAL A 133 8.47 1.04 9.80
C VAL A 133 8.65 2.45 10.38
N GLY A 134 8.06 3.45 9.73
CA GLY A 134 8.12 4.86 10.14
C GLY A 134 9.41 5.56 9.74
N HIS A 135 9.74 6.64 10.42
CA HIS A 135 10.97 7.41 10.20
C HIS A 135 12.20 6.61 10.60
N MET A 136 13.25 6.73 9.80
CA MET A 136 14.51 6.06 10.04
C MET A 136 15.70 6.92 9.61
N SER A 137 16.83 6.69 10.28
CA SER A 137 18.13 7.22 9.87
C SER A 137 18.74 6.37 8.75
N VAL A 138 19.77 6.90 8.10
CA VAL A 138 20.58 6.17 7.11
C VAL A 138 21.11 4.86 7.69
N ASP A 139 21.60 4.86 8.94
CA ASP A 139 22.12 3.66 9.60
C ASP A 139 21.06 2.57 9.80
N ARG A 140 19.81 2.94 10.09
CA ARG A 140 18.70 1.98 10.16
C ARG A 140 18.31 1.48 8.77
N ALA A 141 18.32 2.35 7.76
CA ALA A 141 18.07 1.95 6.39
C ALA A 141 19.15 0.95 5.89
N LYS A 142 20.43 1.18 6.21
CA LYS A 142 21.52 0.23 5.92
C LYS A 142 21.32 -1.12 6.62
N GLN A 143 20.92 -1.12 7.89
CA GLN A 143 20.59 -2.37 8.60
C GLN A 143 19.43 -3.14 7.96
N LEU A 144 18.40 -2.45 7.46
CA LEU A 144 17.31 -3.10 6.72
C LEU A 144 17.85 -3.74 5.43
N LYS A 145 18.70 -3.03 4.69
CA LYS A 145 19.36 -3.55 3.49
C LYS A 145 20.20 -4.80 3.79
N ASP A 146 21.01 -4.75 4.83
CA ASP A 146 21.85 -5.87 5.27
C ASP A 146 21.02 -7.09 5.73
N ALA A 147 19.80 -6.85 6.21
CA ALA A 147 18.83 -7.91 6.55
C ALA A 147 18.05 -8.44 5.32
N GLY A 148 18.34 -7.95 4.11
CA GLY A 148 17.76 -8.42 2.86
C GLY A 148 16.51 -7.65 2.39
N ILE A 149 16.14 -6.53 3.03
CA ILE A 149 15.10 -5.63 2.50
C ILE A 149 15.60 -5.00 1.21
N GLN A 150 14.78 -5.00 0.16
CA GLN A 150 15.10 -4.28 -1.08
C GLN A 150 14.39 -2.93 -1.16
N ARG A 151 13.19 -2.81 -0.58
CA ARG A 151 12.31 -1.64 -0.72
C ARG A 151 11.83 -1.12 0.63
N VAL A 152 11.78 0.21 0.79
CA VAL A 152 11.15 0.84 1.96
C VAL A 152 10.03 1.76 1.53
N HIS A 153 8.88 1.59 2.20
CA HIS A 153 7.70 2.41 2.04
C HIS A 153 7.70 3.58 3.01
N HIS A 154 7.55 4.80 2.47
CA HIS A 154 7.37 6.02 3.25
C HIS A 154 6.66 7.08 2.40
N ASN A 155 5.34 7.23 2.59
CA ASN A 155 4.54 8.17 1.83
C ASN A 155 4.80 9.63 2.20
N VAL A 156 4.54 10.52 1.24
CA VAL A 156 4.29 11.95 1.47
C VAL A 156 2.86 12.21 1.97
N GLU A 157 1.97 11.23 1.77
CA GLU A 157 0.53 11.20 2.11
C GLU A 157 -0.34 12.13 1.26
N THR A 158 0.09 13.36 1.04
CA THR A 158 -0.60 14.38 0.24
C THR A 158 0.39 15.44 -0.22
N ALA A 159 -0.07 16.50 -0.87
CA ALA A 159 0.73 17.68 -1.19
C ALA A 159 1.25 18.39 0.06
N GLU A 160 2.47 18.92 0.02
CA GLU A 160 3.05 19.70 1.11
C GLU A 160 2.11 20.85 1.55
N SER A 161 1.46 21.52 0.59
CA SER A 161 0.52 22.61 0.86
C SER A 161 -0.75 22.19 1.63
N TYR A 162 -1.15 20.91 1.58
CA TYR A 162 -2.31 20.37 2.31
C TYR A 162 -1.93 19.59 3.56
N TYR A 163 -0.67 19.17 3.68
CA TYR A 163 -0.23 18.25 4.71
C TYR A 163 -0.52 18.67 6.17
N PRO A 164 -0.51 19.96 6.55
CA PRO A 164 -0.93 20.38 7.90
C PRO A 164 -2.36 19.95 8.30
N GLU A 165 -3.25 19.74 7.32
CA GLU A 165 -4.59 19.19 7.58
C GLU A 165 -4.56 17.69 7.86
N VAL A 166 -3.54 16.98 7.39
CA VAL A 166 -3.42 15.53 7.54
C VAL A 166 -2.81 15.17 8.89
N SER A 167 -1.74 15.84 9.31
CA SER A 167 -1.08 15.57 10.59
C SER A 167 -0.33 16.79 11.11
N THR A 168 -0.39 17.01 12.42
CA THR A 168 0.41 18.03 13.11
C THR A 168 1.57 17.44 13.92
N THR A 169 1.50 16.16 14.26
CA THR A 169 2.51 15.46 15.07
C THR A 169 3.75 15.05 14.27
N VAL A 170 3.59 14.82 12.97
CA VAL A 170 4.68 14.55 12.03
C VAL A 170 4.81 15.75 11.09
N ARG A 171 6.01 16.30 10.90
CA ARG A 171 6.26 17.36 9.90
C ARG A 171 6.61 16.78 8.53
N TYR A 172 6.26 17.51 7.48
CA TYR A 172 6.51 17.10 6.10
C TYR A 172 8.00 16.87 5.79
N GLU A 173 8.87 17.77 6.25
CA GLU A 173 10.32 17.65 6.04
C GLU A 173 10.91 16.42 6.73
N GLY A 174 10.26 15.93 7.80
CA GLY A 174 10.63 14.67 8.44
C GLY A 174 10.43 13.47 7.53
N ARG A 175 9.41 13.49 6.66
CA ARG A 175 9.15 12.44 5.67
C ARG A 175 10.20 12.46 4.58
N MET A 176 10.50 13.65 4.08
CA MET A 176 11.56 13.86 3.08
C MET A 176 12.91 13.37 3.56
N ARG A 177 13.30 13.68 4.81
CA ARG A 177 14.53 13.15 5.42
C ARG A 177 14.57 11.62 5.47
N THR A 178 13.44 10.96 5.74
CA THR A 178 13.38 9.49 5.70
C THR A 178 13.58 8.96 4.28
N ILE A 179 12.91 9.56 3.30
CA ILE A 179 12.99 9.17 1.89
C ILE A 179 14.44 9.30 1.39
N ASP A 180 15.11 10.40 1.73
CA ASP A 180 16.51 10.61 1.40
C ASP A 180 17.43 9.60 2.10
N ALA A 181 17.15 9.28 3.37
CA ALA A 181 17.93 8.27 4.10
C ALA A 181 17.81 6.86 3.50
N VAL A 182 16.62 6.49 3.00
CA VAL A 182 16.39 5.24 2.27
C VAL A 182 17.17 5.24 0.95
N ARG A 183 17.12 6.35 0.20
CA ARG A 183 17.87 6.51 -1.05
C ARG A 183 19.38 6.42 -0.82
N GLU A 184 19.89 7.08 0.21
CA GLU A 184 21.32 7.07 0.57
C GLU A 184 21.82 5.68 0.97
N ALA A 185 20.97 4.86 1.62
CA ALA A 185 21.30 3.46 1.89
C ALA A 185 21.32 2.57 0.63
N GLY A 186 20.87 3.09 -0.52
CA GLY A 186 20.76 2.36 -1.77
C GLY A 186 19.67 1.29 -1.73
N LEU A 187 18.55 1.60 -1.09
CA LEU A 187 17.30 0.83 -1.12
C LEU A 187 16.35 1.44 -2.15
N GLU A 188 15.46 0.63 -2.72
CA GLU A 188 14.33 1.13 -3.51
C GLU A 188 13.40 1.98 -2.63
N THR A 189 12.99 3.13 -3.15
CA THR A 189 12.01 4.01 -2.49
C THR A 189 10.61 3.68 -2.98
N CYS A 190 9.68 3.50 -2.04
CA CYS A 190 8.25 3.34 -2.30
C CYS A 190 7.52 4.52 -1.66
N VAL A 191 7.18 5.52 -2.47
CA VAL A 191 6.69 6.82 -1.99
C VAL A 191 5.46 7.19 -2.79
N GLY A 192 4.35 7.40 -2.11
CA GLY A 192 3.10 7.81 -2.72
C GLY A 192 2.23 8.60 -1.75
N GLY A 193 0.92 8.50 -1.93
CA GLY A 193 -0.04 9.30 -1.19
C GLY A 193 -1.43 8.67 -1.10
N ILE A 194 -2.34 9.43 -0.51
CA ILE A 194 -3.75 9.09 -0.35
C ILE A 194 -4.57 10.14 -1.08
N LEU A 195 -5.44 9.70 -1.98
CA LEU A 195 -6.43 10.57 -2.63
C LEU A 195 -7.70 10.64 -1.78
N ASN A 196 -8.42 11.74 -1.90
CA ASN A 196 -9.68 12.03 -1.23
C ASN A 196 -9.55 12.33 0.29
N LEU A 197 -8.41 12.88 0.73
CA LEU A 197 -8.25 13.44 2.08
C LEU A 197 -8.96 14.80 2.24
N GLY A 198 -9.33 15.43 1.13
CA GLY A 198 -9.90 16.77 1.05
C GLY A 198 -9.04 17.76 0.29
N GLU A 199 -7.94 17.28 -0.28
CA GLU A 199 -7.08 18.01 -1.20
C GLU A 199 -7.85 18.42 -2.46
N SER A 200 -7.50 19.57 -3.04
CA SER A 200 -8.00 19.99 -4.34
C SER A 200 -7.29 19.25 -5.49
N ASP A 201 -7.85 19.33 -6.70
CA ASP A 201 -7.19 18.80 -7.89
C ASP A 201 -5.81 19.42 -8.14
N ASP A 202 -5.65 20.72 -7.88
CA ASP A 202 -4.34 21.38 -7.94
C ASP A 202 -3.33 20.77 -6.95
N GLN A 203 -3.79 20.36 -5.77
CA GLN A 203 -2.95 19.69 -4.78
C GLN A 203 -2.63 18.25 -5.18
N ARG A 204 -3.53 17.55 -5.90
CA ARG A 204 -3.20 16.26 -6.52
C ARG A 204 -2.09 16.41 -7.58
N VAL A 205 -2.17 17.45 -8.41
CA VAL A 205 -1.11 17.79 -9.38
C VAL A 205 0.19 18.15 -8.65
N GLU A 206 0.12 18.96 -7.59
CA GLU A 206 1.28 19.31 -6.76
C GLU A 206 2.00 18.05 -6.27
N MET A 207 1.27 17.15 -5.61
CA MET A 207 1.78 15.87 -5.11
C MET A 207 2.38 15.02 -6.25
N ALA A 208 1.70 14.89 -7.38
CA ALA A 208 2.19 14.07 -8.50
C ALA A 208 3.55 14.56 -9.03
N PHE A 209 3.72 15.86 -9.22
CA PHE A 209 4.99 16.42 -9.69
C PHE A 209 6.08 16.46 -8.61
N GLU A 210 5.69 16.50 -7.34
CA GLU A 210 6.63 16.28 -6.25
C GLU A 210 7.15 14.84 -6.24
N LEU A 211 6.26 13.86 -6.36
CA LEU A 211 6.66 12.46 -6.53
C LEU A 211 7.58 12.27 -7.74
N ALA A 212 7.30 12.94 -8.86
CA ALA A 212 8.19 12.91 -10.04
C ALA A 212 9.58 13.48 -9.72
N SER A 213 9.67 14.50 -8.86
CA SER A 213 10.93 15.09 -8.41
C SER A 213 11.68 14.16 -7.43
N ILE A 214 10.95 13.43 -6.58
CA ILE A 214 11.49 12.38 -5.70
C ILE A 214 12.01 11.20 -6.52
N ASN A 215 11.40 10.93 -7.68
CA ASN A 215 11.70 9.84 -8.59
C ASN A 215 11.74 8.46 -7.88
N PRO A 216 10.64 8.04 -7.21
CA PRO A 216 10.63 6.78 -6.50
C PRO A 216 10.55 5.57 -7.44
N THR A 217 11.10 4.44 -7.00
CA THR A 217 10.99 3.17 -7.75
C THR A 217 9.53 2.69 -7.83
N SER A 218 8.76 2.89 -6.76
CA SER A 218 7.35 2.52 -6.69
C SER A 218 6.50 3.63 -6.08
N VAL A 219 5.30 3.81 -6.62
CA VAL A 219 4.29 4.76 -6.15
C VAL A 219 3.03 4.00 -5.72
N PRO A 220 2.78 3.87 -4.41
CA PRO A 220 1.50 3.42 -3.90
C PRO A 220 0.47 4.54 -3.96
N ILE A 221 -0.65 4.29 -4.63
CA ILE A 221 -1.84 5.11 -4.55
C ILE A 221 -2.79 4.45 -3.57
N ASN A 222 -3.14 5.16 -2.50
CA ASN A 222 -4.22 4.79 -1.60
C ASN A 222 -5.41 5.70 -1.88
N LEU A 223 -6.61 5.19 -1.67
CA LEU A 223 -7.83 5.98 -1.67
C LEU A 223 -8.31 6.05 -0.22
N LEU A 224 -8.79 7.21 0.22
CA LEU A 224 -9.33 7.32 1.56
C LEU A 224 -10.46 6.28 1.72
N ASN A 225 -10.31 5.42 2.72
CA ASN A 225 -11.40 4.63 3.27
C ASN A 225 -11.85 5.34 4.55
N PRO A 226 -12.94 6.12 4.51
CA PRO A 226 -13.41 6.90 5.65
C PRO A 226 -13.74 5.96 6.81
N ARG A 227 -13.04 6.14 7.94
CA ARG A 227 -13.25 5.33 9.14
C ARG A 227 -14.01 6.13 10.20
N PRO A 228 -15.18 5.65 10.66
CA PRO A 228 -15.89 6.24 11.79
C PRO A 228 -14.98 6.51 12.97
N GLY A 229 -15.06 7.72 13.54
CA GLY A 229 -14.23 8.15 14.66
C GLY A 229 -12.83 8.64 14.26
N THR A 230 -12.51 8.79 12.98
CA THR A 230 -11.30 9.51 12.52
C THR A 230 -11.63 10.96 12.12
N LYS A 231 -10.63 11.83 11.92
CA LYS A 231 -10.85 13.22 11.48
C LYS A 231 -11.57 13.27 10.12
N PHE A 232 -11.27 12.30 9.25
CA PHE A 232 -11.84 12.20 7.90
C PHE A 232 -12.95 11.14 7.78
N GLY A 233 -13.51 10.68 8.90
CA GLY A 233 -14.44 9.55 8.95
C GLY A 233 -15.80 9.75 8.29
N ASP A 234 -16.24 11.00 8.15
CA ASP A 234 -17.55 11.36 7.57
C ASP A 234 -17.48 11.72 6.08
N ARG A 235 -16.31 11.57 5.45
CA ARG A 235 -16.18 11.85 4.01
C ARG A 235 -16.88 10.75 3.21
N ASP A 236 -17.40 11.12 2.05
CA ASP A 236 -17.84 10.14 1.07
C ASP A 236 -16.63 9.47 0.39
N TYR A 237 -16.85 8.28 -0.15
CA TYR A 237 -15.86 7.63 -1.01
C TYR A 237 -15.60 8.48 -2.26
N LEU A 238 -14.38 8.38 -2.79
CA LEU A 238 -14.01 8.95 -4.07
C LEU A 238 -14.82 8.24 -5.17
N ASP A 239 -15.34 9.02 -6.11
CA ASP A 239 -16.00 8.47 -7.28
C ASP A 239 -15.06 7.50 -8.05
N PRO A 240 -15.53 6.32 -8.47
CA PRO A 240 -14.71 5.35 -9.19
C PRO A 240 -14.03 5.90 -10.44
N TRP A 241 -14.70 6.76 -11.22
CA TRP A 241 -14.13 7.36 -12.44
C TRP A 241 -13.10 8.44 -12.10
N GLU A 242 -13.31 9.21 -11.02
CA GLU A 242 -12.28 10.11 -10.49
C GLU A 242 -11.01 9.34 -10.10
N ALA A 243 -11.15 8.20 -9.42
CA ALA A 243 -10.00 7.36 -9.06
C ALA A 243 -9.23 6.88 -10.30
N VAL A 244 -9.94 6.33 -11.29
CA VAL A 244 -9.35 5.86 -12.56
C VAL A 244 -8.64 7.00 -13.30
N LYS A 245 -9.28 8.17 -13.40
CA LYS A 245 -8.71 9.37 -14.04
C LYS A 245 -7.40 9.79 -13.39
N TRP A 246 -7.36 9.89 -12.06
CA TRP A 246 -6.15 10.32 -11.35
C TRP A 246 -5.03 9.28 -11.40
N ILE A 247 -5.33 7.99 -11.42
CA ILE A 247 -4.33 6.94 -11.67
C ILE A 247 -3.69 7.13 -13.05
N ALA A 248 -4.49 7.40 -14.08
CA ALA A 248 -3.99 7.65 -15.45
C ALA A 248 -3.12 8.91 -15.53
N ILE A 249 -3.54 10.01 -14.90
CA ILE A 249 -2.76 11.25 -14.82
C ILE A 249 -1.40 10.98 -14.14
N PHE A 250 -1.41 10.26 -13.01
CA PHE A 250 -0.19 9.94 -12.27
C PHE A 250 0.77 9.06 -13.10
N ARG A 251 0.25 8.07 -13.84
CA ARG A 251 1.06 7.26 -14.77
C ARG A 251 1.76 8.13 -15.80
N LEU A 252 1.07 9.09 -16.40
CA LEU A 252 1.68 9.97 -17.41
C LEU A 252 2.72 10.92 -16.81
N ILE A 253 2.56 11.31 -15.54
CA ILE A 253 3.56 12.14 -14.83
C ILE A 253 4.79 11.33 -14.41
N LEU A 254 4.61 10.06 -14.00
CA LEU A 254 5.67 9.15 -13.57
C LEU A 254 5.73 7.88 -14.43
N PRO A 255 6.14 7.96 -15.71
CA PRO A 255 6.04 6.84 -16.66
C PRO A 255 6.91 5.63 -16.28
N GLU A 256 7.97 5.82 -15.48
CA GLU A 256 8.92 4.78 -15.07
C GLU A 256 8.67 4.22 -13.66
N ALA A 257 7.73 4.78 -12.90
CA ALA A 257 7.45 4.30 -11.56
C ALA A 257 6.55 3.06 -11.60
N LEU A 258 6.77 2.12 -10.67
CA LEU A 258 5.83 1.03 -10.43
C LEU A 258 4.62 1.50 -9.64
N PHE A 259 3.48 1.61 -10.31
CA PHE A 259 2.24 1.99 -9.64
C PHE A 259 1.57 0.79 -9.00
N ARG A 260 1.19 0.96 -7.73
CA ARG A 260 0.32 0.01 -7.05
C ARG A 260 -0.90 0.67 -6.44
N LEU A 261 -2.04 0.01 -6.56
CA LEU A 261 -3.25 0.44 -5.88
C LEU A 261 -3.39 -0.34 -4.57
N CYS A 262 -3.55 0.40 -3.47
CA CYS A 262 -3.48 -0.13 -2.11
C CYS A 262 -4.83 0.06 -1.37
N GLY A 263 -4.81 0.65 -0.18
CA GLY A 263 -5.97 0.77 0.68
C GLY A 263 -7.09 1.59 0.04
N GLY A 264 -8.34 1.21 0.33
CA GLY A 264 -9.55 1.88 -0.16
C GLY A 264 -9.99 1.49 -1.57
N ARG A 265 -9.22 0.68 -2.31
CA ARG A 265 -9.57 0.33 -3.70
C ARG A 265 -10.87 -0.45 -3.85
N VAL A 266 -11.19 -1.32 -2.89
CA VAL A 266 -12.40 -2.15 -2.94
C VAL A 266 -13.63 -1.28 -2.75
N GLU A 267 -13.60 -0.38 -1.76
CA GLU A 267 -14.71 0.47 -1.40
C GLU A 267 -14.91 1.63 -2.37
N ASN A 268 -13.83 2.23 -2.88
CA ASN A 268 -13.91 3.41 -3.74
C ASN A 268 -14.08 3.05 -5.23
N ILE A 269 -13.51 1.94 -5.72
CA ILE A 269 -13.52 1.64 -7.17
C ILE A 269 -14.51 0.53 -7.52
N GLY A 270 -14.68 -0.49 -6.67
CA GLY A 270 -15.56 -1.62 -6.94
C GLY A 270 -15.23 -2.33 -8.26
N ASP A 271 -16.21 -2.43 -9.15
CA ASP A 271 -16.11 -3.17 -10.42
C ASP A 271 -15.25 -2.47 -11.49
N LEU A 272 -14.85 -1.21 -11.29
CA LEU A 272 -13.96 -0.50 -12.21
C LEU A 272 -12.46 -0.80 -11.98
N GLN A 273 -12.10 -1.69 -11.07
CA GLN A 273 -10.70 -2.01 -10.81
C GLN A 273 -9.94 -2.53 -12.05
N PRO A 274 -10.51 -3.35 -12.96
CA PRO A 274 -9.85 -3.68 -14.22
C PRO A 274 -9.56 -2.45 -15.09
N LEU A 275 -10.45 -1.46 -15.11
CA LEU A 275 -10.21 -0.18 -15.80
C LEU A 275 -9.09 0.61 -15.12
N ALA A 276 -9.01 0.58 -13.79
CA ALA A 276 -7.90 1.18 -13.05
C ALA A 276 -6.56 0.47 -13.37
N VAL A 277 -6.54 -0.84 -13.63
CA VAL A 277 -5.33 -1.52 -14.13
C VAL A 277 -4.90 -0.93 -15.47
N LYS A 278 -5.83 -0.77 -16.42
CA LYS A 278 -5.57 -0.10 -17.70
C LYS A 278 -5.09 1.35 -17.52
N ALA A 279 -5.57 2.06 -16.50
CA ALA A 279 -5.12 3.41 -16.17
C ALA A 279 -3.63 3.49 -15.77
N GLY A 280 -2.93 2.35 -15.68
CA GLY A 280 -1.48 2.31 -15.63
C GLY A 280 -0.93 1.66 -14.37
N LEU A 281 -1.68 0.80 -13.68
CA LEU A 281 -1.14 0.06 -12.54
C LEU A 281 -0.18 -1.05 -13.01
N ASN A 282 0.84 -1.32 -12.19
CA ASN A 282 1.68 -2.52 -12.31
C ASN A 282 1.27 -3.60 -11.31
N GLY A 283 0.50 -3.27 -10.28
CA GLY A 283 0.07 -4.24 -9.28
C GLY A 283 -0.90 -3.66 -8.28
N VAL A 284 -1.29 -4.50 -7.33
CA VAL A 284 -2.12 -4.11 -6.19
C VAL A 284 -1.52 -4.62 -4.89
N MET A 285 -2.02 -4.10 -3.76
CA MET A 285 -1.91 -4.80 -2.49
C MET A 285 -2.97 -5.90 -2.45
N MET A 286 -2.53 -7.15 -2.45
CA MET A 286 -3.33 -8.36 -2.47
C MET A 286 -3.81 -8.74 -1.08
N GLY A 287 -5.04 -9.27 -1.03
CA GLY A 287 -5.66 -9.73 0.20
C GLY A 287 -6.00 -8.59 1.15
N ASN A 288 -6.01 -8.90 2.45
CA ASN A 288 -6.45 -7.96 3.47
C ASN A 288 -5.47 -6.80 3.69
N PHE A 289 -6.01 -5.64 4.00
CA PHE A 289 -5.26 -4.44 4.38
C PHE A 289 -5.01 -4.41 5.89
N LEU A 290 -4.37 -3.34 6.38
CA LEU A 290 -4.02 -3.19 7.79
C LEU A 290 -5.22 -3.26 8.75
N THR A 291 -6.38 -2.76 8.31
CA THR A 291 -7.58 -2.63 9.15
C THR A 291 -8.88 -2.97 8.40
N THR A 292 -8.82 -3.40 7.14
CA THR A 292 -9.99 -3.68 6.31
C THR A 292 -9.76 -4.92 5.45
N LEU A 293 -10.84 -5.57 5.06
CA LEU A 293 -10.80 -6.72 4.15
C LEU A 293 -10.56 -6.26 2.72
N GLY A 294 -9.87 -7.08 1.94
CA GLY A 294 -9.64 -6.84 0.52
C GLY A 294 -10.34 -7.88 -0.36
N ASN A 295 -10.02 -7.84 -1.66
CA ASN A 295 -10.37 -8.91 -2.58
C ASN A 295 -9.64 -10.21 -2.22
N THR A 296 -10.12 -11.34 -2.74
CA THR A 296 -9.36 -12.59 -2.67
C THR A 296 -8.12 -12.50 -3.57
N PRO A 297 -7.03 -13.22 -3.24
CA PRO A 297 -5.84 -13.28 -4.09
C PRO A 297 -6.14 -13.68 -5.54
N GLU A 298 -7.07 -14.61 -5.75
CA GLU A 298 -7.51 -15.05 -7.08
C GLU A 298 -8.15 -13.90 -7.87
N GLN A 299 -9.09 -13.17 -7.26
CA GLN A 299 -9.71 -11.99 -7.88
C GLN A 299 -8.65 -10.95 -8.25
N ASP A 300 -7.67 -10.75 -7.37
CA ASP A 300 -6.58 -9.81 -7.64
C ASP A 300 -5.72 -10.21 -8.82
N ARG A 301 -5.33 -11.48 -8.94
CA ARG A 301 -4.59 -11.96 -10.12
C ARG A 301 -5.45 -11.87 -11.38
N LYS A 302 -6.73 -12.22 -11.29
CA LYS A 302 -7.67 -12.22 -12.42
C LYS A 302 -7.78 -10.86 -13.11
N MET A 303 -7.78 -9.76 -12.35
CA MET A 303 -7.81 -8.40 -12.92
C MET A 303 -6.63 -8.10 -13.87
N PHE A 304 -5.47 -8.71 -13.63
CA PHE A 304 -4.29 -8.54 -14.46
C PHE A 304 -4.27 -9.57 -15.60
N THR A 305 -4.57 -10.84 -15.31
CA THR A 305 -4.54 -11.90 -16.34
C THR A 305 -5.58 -11.70 -17.43
N ASP A 306 -6.78 -11.19 -17.08
CA ASP A 306 -7.84 -10.91 -18.07
C ASP A 306 -7.43 -9.80 -19.07
N LEU A 307 -6.45 -8.97 -18.70
CA LEU A 307 -5.85 -7.94 -19.56
C LEU A 307 -4.58 -8.42 -20.29
N GLY A 308 -4.27 -9.72 -20.20
CA GLY A 308 -3.09 -10.32 -20.82
C GLY A 308 -1.78 -10.00 -20.09
N LEU A 309 -1.84 -9.63 -18.81
CA LEU A 309 -0.65 -9.30 -18.02
C LEU A 309 -0.08 -10.51 -17.29
N ASN A 310 1.25 -10.53 -17.18
CA ASN A 310 1.99 -11.63 -16.57
C ASN A 310 2.02 -11.49 -15.05
N VAL A 311 1.34 -12.40 -14.36
CA VAL A 311 1.32 -12.54 -12.89
C VAL A 311 2.14 -13.74 -12.39
N ALA A 312 2.88 -14.39 -13.29
CA ALA A 312 3.76 -15.50 -12.92
C ALA A 312 4.97 -14.98 -12.14
N ARG A 313 5.55 -15.89 -11.35
CA ARG A 313 6.73 -15.61 -10.55
C ARG A 313 7.99 -16.00 -11.31
N HIS A 314 9.06 -15.25 -11.05
CA HIS A 314 10.40 -15.67 -11.44
C HIS A 314 10.96 -16.64 -10.41
N GLU A 315 11.75 -17.60 -10.89
CA GLU A 315 12.43 -18.63 -10.08
C GLU A 315 13.33 -18.02 -8.98
N ASP A 316 13.91 -16.84 -9.23
CA ASP A 316 14.83 -16.13 -8.34
C ASP A 316 14.30 -14.77 -7.85
N ASN A 317 12.98 -14.56 -7.92
CA ASN A 317 12.31 -13.30 -7.59
C ASN A 317 12.76 -12.67 -6.26
N GLY A 318 13.04 -13.46 -5.22
CA GLY A 318 13.48 -12.98 -3.92
C GLY A 318 14.92 -12.46 -3.87
N SER A 319 15.78 -12.89 -4.79
CA SER A 319 17.19 -12.47 -4.91
C SER A 319 17.40 -11.40 -5.98
N ASP A 320 16.46 -11.32 -6.91
CA ASP A 320 16.47 -10.41 -8.03
C ASP A 320 16.04 -8.97 -7.61
N PRO A 321 16.91 -7.97 -7.81
CA PRO A 321 16.58 -6.58 -7.53
C PRO A 321 15.61 -5.97 -8.55
N ARG A 322 15.19 -6.69 -9.61
CA ARG A 322 14.27 -6.14 -10.62
C ARG A 322 12.93 -5.80 -9.97
N PRO A 323 12.45 -4.56 -10.05
CA PRO A 323 11.23 -4.16 -9.40
C PRO A 323 9.96 -4.82 -9.99
N ASP A 324 10.02 -5.32 -11.22
CA ASP A 324 8.87 -5.41 -12.14
C ASP A 324 8.62 -6.78 -12.79
N ASN A 325 9.27 -7.86 -12.33
CA ASN A 325 9.07 -9.22 -12.84
C ASN A 325 9.19 -9.36 -14.38
N ARG A 326 10.10 -8.64 -15.03
CA ARG A 326 10.43 -8.86 -16.46
C ARG A 326 11.57 -9.84 -16.64
N SER A 327 11.49 -10.76 -17.62
CA SER A 327 12.66 -11.46 -18.17
C SER A 327 13.49 -10.56 -19.11
N GLY A 328 14.76 -10.90 -19.36
CA GLY A 328 15.55 -10.34 -20.47
C GLY A 328 16.09 -8.91 -20.37
N TRP A 329 15.83 -8.14 -19.30
CA TRP A 329 16.43 -6.80 -19.12
C TRP A 329 17.93 -6.84 -18.74
N LEU A 330 18.41 -8.02 -18.34
CA LEU A 330 19.76 -8.53 -18.63
C LEU A 330 19.54 -9.83 -19.43
N ALA A 331 20.34 -10.06 -20.48
CA ALA A 331 20.13 -11.13 -21.46
C ALA A 331 19.74 -12.48 -20.84
N GLY A 332 18.60 -13.03 -21.25
CA GLY A 332 18.11 -14.36 -20.86
C GLY A 332 16.60 -14.51 -21.05
N ASP A 333 16.17 -15.68 -21.53
CA ASP A 333 14.76 -16.02 -21.76
C ASP A 333 13.98 -16.17 -20.44
N THR A 334 12.67 -15.88 -20.48
CA THR A 334 11.74 -16.16 -19.37
C THR A 334 11.66 -17.67 -19.13
N PRO A 335 11.84 -18.17 -17.91
CA PRO A 335 11.41 -19.53 -17.59
C PRO A 335 9.87 -19.57 -17.49
N ASP A 336 9.25 -20.57 -18.10
CA ASP A 336 7.84 -20.92 -17.89
C ASP A 336 7.68 -21.44 -16.45
N LEU A 337 6.98 -20.71 -15.56
CA LEU A 337 6.88 -21.11 -14.15
C LEU A 337 5.50 -21.01 -13.49
N VAL A 338 4.99 -22.25 -13.29
CA VAL A 338 4.04 -22.88 -12.35
C VAL A 338 2.52 -22.70 -12.56
N GLU A 339 1.88 -23.86 -12.67
CA GLU A 339 0.55 -24.15 -13.26
C GLU A 339 -0.64 -24.13 -12.27
N SER A 340 -0.44 -23.95 -10.96
CA SER A 340 -1.55 -23.85 -9.99
C SER A 340 -1.18 -23.08 -8.72
N TYR A 341 -1.92 -22.00 -8.42
CA TYR A 341 -1.84 -21.26 -7.15
C TYR A 341 -2.59 -21.99 -6.03
N LEU A 342 -2.19 -21.73 -4.78
CA LEU A 342 -2.85 -22.28 -3.59
C LEU A 342 -3.68 -21.15 -2.97
N ASP A 343 -4.91 -21.03 -3.45
CA ASP A 343 -5.83 -19.96 -3.10
C ASP A 343 -6.62 -20.24 -1.82
N THR A 344 -6.70 -21.52 -1.41
CA THR A 344 -7.38 -21.93 -0.18
C THR A 344 -6.43 -22.62 0.81
N ALA A 345 -6.77 -22.54 2.11
CA ALA A 345 -6.03 -23.27 3.16
C ALA A 345 -6.05 -24.79 2.93
N GLU A 346 -7.13 -25.33 2.33
CA GLU A 346 -7.27 -26.74 1.99
C GLU A 346 -6.31 -27.15 0.87
N GLN A 347 -6.17 -26.30 -0.16
CA GLN A 347 -5.19 -26.52 -1.23
C GLN A 347 -3.76 -26.46 -0.69
N ALA A 348 -3.46 -25.50 0.19
CA ALA A 348 -2.16 -25.41 0.84
C ALA A 348 -1.82 -26.65 1.67
N LEU A 349 -2.78 -27.11 2.49
CA LEU A 349 -2.63 -28.33 3.29
C LEU A 349 -2.43 -29.57 2.40
N ALA A 350 -3.17 -29.69 1.30
CA ALA A 350 -3.04 -30.78 0.33
C ALA A 350 -1.65 -30.78 -0.36
N ALA A 351 -1.04 -29.60 -0.52
CA ALA A 351 0.32 -29.44 -1.03
C ALA A 351 1.42 -29.67 0.04
N GLY A 352 1.05 -30.11 1.25
CA GLY A 352 1.99 -30.29 2.37
C GLY A 352 2.49 -28.99 2.98
N ILE A 353 1.89 -27.85 2.63
CA ILE A 353 2.18 -26.55 3.23
C ILE A 353 1.26 -26.37 4.42
N GLU A 354 1.78 -26.63 5.63
CA GLU A 354 1.07 -26.31 6.86
C GLU A 354 1.06 -24.79 7.06
N ILE A 355 -0.01 -24.12 6.59
CA ILE A 355 -0.24 -22.70 6.90
C ILE A 355 -0.91 -22.63 8.27
N LYS A 356 -0.08 -22.47 9.32
CA LYS A 356 -0.59 -21.94 10.59
C LYS A 356 -0.81 -20.46 10.39
N LEU A 357 -2.03 -20.09 10.06
CA LEU A 357 -2.42 -18.68 10.14
C LEU A 357 -2.27 -18.30 11.61
N TRP A 358 -1.34 -17.38 11.88
CA TRP A 358 -1.30 -16.70 13.16
C TRP A 358 -2.71 -16.20 13.43
N ASP A 359 -3.32 -16.70 14.51
CA ASP A 359 -4.62 -16.23 14.95
C ASP A 359 -4.38 -14.96 15.75
N PRO A 360 -4.64 -13.76 15.17
CA PRO A 360 -4.53 -12.53 15.91
C PRO A 360 -5.38 -12.59 17.18
N ALA A 361 -6.56 -13.22 17.19
CA ALA A 361 -7.46 -13.27 18.35
C ALA A 361 -6.79 -13.83 19.62
N SER A 362 -5.80 -14.72 19.47
CA SER A 362 -5.01 -15.27 20.59
C SER A 362 -4.13 -14.25 21.32
N GLN A 363 -3.75 -13.15 20.65
CA GLN A 363 -2.91 -12.07 21.19
C GLN A 363 -3.54 -10.69 21.09
N LEU A 364 -4.65 -10.57 20.35
CA LEU A 364 -5.42 -9.35 20.20
C LEU A 364 -5.98 -9.00 21.56
N ARG A 365 -5.48 -7.90 22.09
CA ARG A 365 -6.19 -7.21 23.15
C ARG A 365 -7.22 -6.35 22.43
N PHE A 366 -8.42 -6.88 22.26
CA PHE A 366 -9.56 -6.02 21.94
C PHE A 366 -9.86 -5.19 23.18
N ALA A 367 -9.11 -4.10 23.33
CA ALA A 367 -9.43 -3.07 24.30
C ALA A 367 -10.35 -2.09 23.57
N LYS A 368 -11.65 -2.11 23.91
CA LYS A 368 -12.47 -0.90 23.72
C LYS A 368 -11.66 0.24 24.31
N LYS A 369 -11.52 1.36 23.62
CA LYS A 369 -10.80 2.53 24.14
C LYS A 369 -11.59 3.08 25.33
N GLU A 370 -11.47 2.46 26.50
CA GLU A 370 -12.08 2.89 27.77
C GLU A 370 -11.36 4.13 28.32
N LYS A 371 -10.17 4.44 27.78
CA LYS A 371 -9.44 5.67 28.08
C LYS A 371 -10.09 6.84 27.34
N VAL A 372 -10.26 7.95 28.07
CA VAL A 372 -10.51 9.28 27.51
C VAL A 372 -9.60 9.48 26.30
N ILE A 373 -10.20 9.49 25.11
CA ILE A 373 -9.48 9.73 23.86
C ILE A 373 -8.92 11.16 23.97
N PRO A 374 -7.60 11.34 23.84
CA PRO A 374 -7.03 12.68 23.94
C PRO A 374 -7.60 13.55 22.82
N ALA A 375 -7.89 14.80 23.13
CA ALA A 375 -8.22 15.78 22.11
C ALA A 375 -7.09 15.84 21.06
N ARG A 376 -7.47 15.99 19.79
CA ARG A 376 -6.48 16.16 18.73
C ARG A 376 -5.68 17.45 18.97
N PRO A 377 -4.36 17.47 18.67
CA PRO A 377 -3.55 18.67 18.86
C PRO A 377 -4.00 19.86 18.01
N ASP A 378 -4.60 19.59 16.84
CA ASP A 378 -5.19 20.60 15.94
C ASP A 378 -6.58 21.08 16.37
N GLY A 379 -7.15 20.51 17.44
CA GLY A 379 -8.50 20.82 17.90
C GLY A 379 -9.62 20.32 17.00
N ALA A 380 -9.31 19.60 15.91
CA ALA A 380 -10.33 19.01 15.05
C ALA A 380 -11.12 17.93 15.80
N ALA A 381 -12.41 17.84 15.55
CA ALA A 381 -13.23 16.76 16.09
C ALA A 381 -12.91 15.46 15.34
N ASN A 382 -12.80 14.36 16.08
CA ASN A 382 -13.09 13.07 15.48
C ASN A 382 -14.59 12.96 15.30
N LYS A 383 -15.02 12.43 14.16
CA LYS A 383 -16.44 12.34 13.89
C LYS A 383 -16.85 10.89 13.80
N TRP A 384 -17.75 10.49 14.70
CA TRP A 384 -18.57 9.32 14.47
C TRP A 384 -19.70 9.73 13.52
N PRO A 385 -20.03 8.91 12.51
CA PRO A 385 -21.17 9.21 11.66
C PRO A 385 -22.40 9.45 12.54
N ALA A 386 -23.14 10.53 12.27
CA ALA A 386 -24.48 10.65 12.84
C ALA A 386 -25.26 9.38 12.45
N PRO A 387 -26.04 8.77 13.36
CA PRO A 387 -26.78 7.56 13.06
C PRO A 387 -27.70 7.83 11.86
N LYS A 388 -27.32 7.29 10.70
CA LYS A 388 -28.16 7.21 9.51
C LYS A 388 -28.92 5.89 9.65
N ASP A 389 -30.12 5.99 10.23
CA ASP A 389 -31.04 4.89 10.52
C ASP A 389 -30.51 3.82 11.49
N GLU A 390 -31.39 3.31 12.35
CA GLU A 390 -31.07 2.54 13.56
C GLU A 390 -30.46 1.13 13.32
N ASP A 391 -30.20 0.72 12.08
CA ASP A 391 -29.83 -0.66 11.73
C ASP A 391 -28.41 -0.86 11.17
N LEU A 392 -27.59 0.19 11.05
CA LEU A 392 -26.20 0.01 10.65
C LEU A 392 -25.33 -0.38 11.84
N VAL A 393 -25.13 -1.68 12.03
CA VAL A 393 -24.00 -2.23 12.80
C VAL A 393 -22.71 -1.85 12.07
N VAL A 394 -22.21 -0.63 12.28
CA VAL A 394 -20.94 -0.14 11.73
C VAL A 394 -19.77 -0.58 12.62
N SER A 395 -19.72 -1.85 13.00
CA SER A 395 -18.43 -2.46 13.32
C SER A 395 -17.89 -3.00 12.01
N GLY A 396 -16.95 -2.27 11.41
CA GLY A 396 -16.18 -2.73 10.25
C GLY A 396 -15.20 -3.87 10.61
N MET A 397 -15.56 -4.69 11.59
CA MET A 397 -14.97 -5.97 11.93
C MET A 397 -16.14 -6.92 12.17
N PRO A 398 -16.28 -8.01 11.40
CA PRO A 398 -17.27 -9.00 11.73
C PRO A 398 -16.96 -9.49 13.15
N HIS A 399 -17.96 -9.42 14.03
CA HIS A 399 -17.95 -10.23 15.22
C HIS A 399 -17.91 -11.69 14.77
N GLY A 400 -16.72 -12.30 14.83
CA GLY A 400 -16.52 -13.74 14.65
C GLY A 400 -15.52 -14.11 13.56
N LEU A 401 -14.39 -14.63 14.04
CA LEU A 401 -13.29 -15.36 13.37
C LEU A 401 -12.05 -14.53 13.03
#